data_AF-A0A257NVE6-F1
#
_entry.id   AF-A0A257NVE6-F1
#
_cell.length_a   1.000
_cell.length_b   1.000
_cell.length_c   1.000
_cell.angle_alpha   90.00
_cell.angle_beta   90.00
_cell.angle_gamma   90.00
#
_symmetry.space_group_name_H-M   'P 1'
#
loop_
_entity.id
_entity.type
_entity.pdbx_description
1 polymer ?
#
loop_
_entity_poly.entity_id
_entity_poly.type
_entity_poly.pdbx_seq_one_letter_code
_entity_poly.pdbx_strand_id
1 'polypeptide(L)'
;MNDYRLTPHNFDTGGFRDSLRYGHGFEHADLERAKGIVSDAIAHIEHTTGTSSGMGAKHLDMAMKFLNKDHAGWKKLSDHQRNHIETALKERFGIAEQEKESA
;
A
#
# COMPACT_ATOMS: atom_id res chain seq x y z
N MET A 1 -9.87 9.50 18.06
CA MET A 1 -9.48 8.30 17.30
C MET A 1 -8.74 8.80 16.08
N ASN A 2 -7.44 8.50 15.94
CA ASN A 2 -6.69 8.93 14.75
C ASN A 2 -6.99 7.95 13.63
N ASP A 3 -7.83 8.35 12.68
CA ASP A 3 -8.20 7.59 11.49
C ASP A 3 -7.01 7.51 10.49
N TYR A 4 -5.95 6.79 10.87
CA TYR A 4 -4.89 6.35 9.95
C TYR A 4 -5.35 5.20 9.03
N ARG A 5 -6.65 5.12 8.74
CA ARG A 5 -7.24 4.11 7.83
C ARG A 5 -6.84 4.46 6.40
N LEU A 6 -6.29 3.54 5.61
CA LEU A 6 -5.95 3.84 4.21
C LEU A 6 -7.10 3.41 3.32
N THR A 7 -8.06 4.31 3.16
CA THR A 7 -9.18 4.15 2.24
C THR A 7 -8.78 4.69 0.85
N PRO A 8 -9.50 4.35 -0.23
CA PRO A 8 -9.30 5.01 -1.54
C PRO A 8 -9.34 6.54 -1.45
N HIS A 9 -10.16 7.08 -0.54
CA HIS A 9 -10.24 8.51 -0.25
C HIS A 9 -8.96 9.04 0.43
N ASN A 10 -8.43 8.30 1.41
CA ASN A 10 -7.19 8.64 2.12
C ASN A 10 -5.94 8.34 1.29
N PHE A 11 -6.04 7.60 0.18
CA PHE A 11 -4.98 7.49 -0.82
C PHE A 11 -4.78 8.83 -1.54
N ASP A 12 -5.86 9.52 -1.92
CA ASP A 12 -5.77 10.81 -2.61
C ASP A 12 -5.39 11.97 -1.68
N THR A 13 -5.79 11.89 -0.40
CA THR A 13 -5.66 13.00 0.56
C THR A 13 -4.55 12.79 1.60
N GLY A 14 -4.14 11.55 1.84
CA GLY A 14 -2.95 11.22 2.62
C GLY A 14 -1.75 11.17 1.70
N GLY A 15 -0.59 11.69 2.13
CA GLY A 15 0.64 11.83 1.33
C GLY A 15 1.22 10.54 0.70
N PHE A 16 0.49 9.44 0.71
CA PHE A 16 0.74 8.20 -0.02
C PHE A 16 0.78 8.41 -1.54
N ARG A 17 -0.20 9.13 -2.11
CA ARG A 17 -0.18 9.44 -3.56
C ARG A 17 1.02 10.31 -3.93
N ASP A 18 1.36 11.26 -3.07
CA ASP A 18 2.54 12.11 -3.26
C ASP A 18 3.85 11.34 -3.08
N SER A 19 3.92 10.38 -2.14
CA SER A 19 5.07 9.48 -2.00
C SER A 19 5.30 8.65 -3.26
N LEU A 20 4.24 8.05 -3.83
CA LEU A 20 4.33 7.32 -5.10
C LEU A 20 4.71 8.22 -6.29
N ARG A 21 4.17 9.45 -6.34
CA ARG A 21 4.42 10.38 -7.44
C ARG A 21 5.82 10.99 -7.39
N TYR A 22 6.22 11.51 -6.24
CA TYR A 22 7.45 12.30 -6.08
C TYR A 22 8.63 11.48 -5.55
N GLY A 23 8.39 10.46 -4.71
CA GLY A 23 9.44 9.56 -4.22
C GLY A 23 9.80 8.45 -5.22
N HIS A 24 8.86 8.09 -6.10
CA HIS A 24 8.97 6.86 -6.89
C HIS A 24 8.69 7.02 -8.39
N GLY A 25 8.41 8.25 -8.86
CA GLY A 25 8.35 8.58 -10.28
C GLY A 25 7.14 8.00 -11.04
N PHE A 26 6.05 7.68 -10.35
CA PHE A 26 4.85 7.17 -11.01
C PHE A 26 4.18 8.23 -11.90
N GLU A 27 3.84 7.85 -13.13
CA GLU A 27 2.97 8.64 -13.98
C GLU A 27 1.51 8.58 -13.50
N HIS A 28 0.68 9.52 -13.93
CA HIS A 28 -0.72 9.63 -13.48
C HIS A 28 -1.51 8.33 -13.68
N ALA A 29 -1.33 7.64 -14.81
CA ALA A 29 -1.99 6.37 -15.07
C ALA A 29 -1.52 5.24 -14.14
N ASP A 30 -0.24 5.26 -13.75
CA ASP A 30 0.31 4.28 -12.81
C ASP A 30 -0.16 4.58 -11.38
N LEU A 31 -0.35 5.86 -11.02
CA LEU A 31 -0.92 6.26 -9.74
C LEU A 31 -2.36 5.77 -9.59
N GLU A 32 -3.19 5.90 -10.63
CA GLU A 32 -4.57 5.38 -10.59
C GLU A 32 -4.62 3.85 -10.51
N ARG A 33 -3.69 3.15 -11.17
CA ARG A 33 -3.57 1.68 -11.01
C ARG A 33 -3.11 1.31 -9.60
N ALA A 34 -2.11 2.01 -9.07
CA ALA A 34 -1.63 1.79 -7.70
C ALA A 34 -2.73 2.04 -6.68
N LYS A 35 -3.55 3.08 -6.88
CA LYS A 35 -4.73 3.38 -6.06
C LYS A 35 -5.71 2.22 -6.01
N GLY A 36 -6.07 1.67 -7.17
CA GLY A 36 -6.97 0.51 -7.25
C GLY A 36 -6.40 -0.70 -6.52
N ILE A 37 -5.15 -1.05 -6.81
CA ILE A 37 -4.43 -2.17 -6.20
C ILE A 37 -4.40 -2.05 -4.66
N VAL A 38 -4.02 -0.88 -4.16
CA VAL A 38 -3.89 -0.64 -2.72
C VAL A 38 -5.25 -0.64 -2.04
N SER A 39 -6.26 -0.06 -2.69
CA SER A 39 -7.64 -0.06 -2.19
C SER A 39 -8.18 -1.48 -2.05
N ASP A 40 -7.99 -2.31 -3.07
CA ASP A 40 -8.45 -3.70 -3.08
C ASP A 40 -7.73 -4.54 -2.01
N ALA A 41 -6.42 -4.34 -1.85
CA ALA A 41 -5.65 -5.03 -0.81
C ALA A 41 -6.17 -4.72 0.60
N ILE A 42 -6.54 -3.46 0.86
CA ILE A 42 -7.03 -3.04 2.18
C ILE A 42 -8.45 -3.51 2.40
N ALA A 43 -9.32 -3.41 1.38
CA ALA A 43 -10.66 -3.96 1.44
C ALA A 43 -10.62 -5.46 1.77
N HIS A 44 -9.68 -6.21 1.16
CA HIS A 44 -9.48 -7.62 1.47
C HIS A 44 -9.05 -7.87 2.92
N ILE A 45 -8.09 -7.09 3.43
CA ILE A 45 -7.66 -7.18 4.83
C ILE A 45 -8.84 -6.90 5.77
N GLU A 46 -9.53 -5.78 5.58
CA GLU A 46 -10.68 -5.40 6.42
C GLU A 46 -11.76 -6.46 6.43
N HIS A 47 -12.09 -7.01 5.27
CA HIS A 47 -13.07 -8.08 5.14
C HIS A 47 -12.62 -9.35 5.88
N THR A 48 -11.32 -9.65 5.88
CA THR A 48 -10.80 -10.90 6.45
C THR A 48 -10.51 -10.82 7.95
N THR A 49 -10.02 -9.67 8.44
CA THR A 49 -9.60 -9.50 9.84
C THR A 49 -10.57 -8.67 10.67
N GLY A 50 -11.55 -8.01 10.03
CA GLY A 50 -12.43 -7.03 10.68
C GLY A 50 -11.76 -5.70 11.02
N THR A 51 -10.48 -5.51 10.68
CA THR A 51 -9.72 -4.28 10.95
C THR A 51 -8.61 -4.05 9.92
N SER A 52 -8.44 -2.82 9.44
CA SER A 52 -7.29 -2.42 8.62
C SER A 52 -6.07 -2.02 9.45
N SER A 53 -6.22 -1.86 10.77
CA SER A 53 -5.20 -1.32 11.67
C SER A 53 -4.80 -2.29 12.78
N GLY A 54 -3.56 -2.15 13.29
CA GLY A 54 -3.12 -2.83 14.52
C GLY A 54 -2.46 -4.20 14.34
N MET A 55 -2.14 -4.62 13.12
CA MET A 55 -1.47 -5.90 12.85
C MET A 55 -0.46 -5.80 11.70
N GLY A 56 0.46 -4.84 11.78
CA GLY A 56 1.35 -4.41 10.70
C GLY A 56 1.82 -5.54 9.77
N ALA A 57 2.80 -6.34 10.19
CA ALA A 57 3.41 -7.40 9.37
C ALA A 57 2.40 -8.43 8.83
N LYS A 58 1.37 -8.76 9.62
CA LYS A 58 0.32 -9.71 9.23
C LYS A 58 -0.58 -9.13 8.13
N HIS A 59 -0.94 -7.85 8.23
CA HIS A 59 -1.70 -7.16 7.19
C HIS A 59 -0.92 -7.08 5.89
N LEU A 60 0.38 -6.75 5.95
CA LEU A 60 1.23 -6.78 4.76
C LEU A 60 1.30 -8.17 4.13
N ASP A 61 1.54 -9.22 4.91
CA ASP A 61 1.58 -10.59 4.39
C ASP A 61 0.24 -10.97 3.72
N MET A 62 -0.89 -10.62 4.32
CA MET A 62 -2.22 -10.83 3.74
C MET A 62 -2.44 -10.03 2.46
N ALA A 63 -2.07 -8.75 2.45
CA ALA A 63 -2.14 -7.89 1.27
C ALA A 63 -1.30 -8.48 0.13
N MET A 64 -0.04 -8.83 0.40
CA MET A 64 0.87 -9.38 -0.61
C MET A 64 0.41 -10.74 -1.12
N LYS A 65 -0.13 -11.61 -0.26
CA LYS A 65 -0.74 -12.89 -0.68
C LYS A 65 -1.93 -12.67 -1.60
N PHE A 66 -2.84 -11.78 -1.24
CA PHE A 66 -3.99 -11.41 -2.08
C PHE A 66 -3.54 -10.83 -3.42
N LEU A 67 -2.62 -9.87 -3.42
CA LEU A 67 -2.13 -9.21 -4.62
C LEU A 67 -1.45 -10.21 -5.58
N ASN A 68 -0.60 -11.09 -5.06
CA ASN A 68 0.10 -12.10 -5.87
C ASN A 68 -0.84 -13.19 -6.40
N LYS A 69 -1.85 -13.58 -5.62
CA LYS A 69 -2.75 -14.68 -6.00
C LYS A 69 -3.88 -14.20 -6.91
N ASP A 70 -4.58 -13.16 -6.49
CA ASP A 70 -5.93 -12.82 -6.97
C ASP A 70 -6.01 -11.50 -7.75
N HIS A 71 -5.04 -10.58 -7.60
CA HIS A 71 -5.11 -9.26 -8.24
C HIS A 71 -4.48 -9.23 -9.65
N ALA A 72 -5.30 -9.26 -10.70
CA ALA A 72 -4.83 -9.27 -12.09
C ALA A 72 -4.01 -8.03 -12.48
N GLY A 73 -4.33 -6.87 -11.90
CA GLY A 73 -3.57 -5.63 -12.14
C GLY A 73 -2.17 -5.66 -11.54
N TRP A 74 -1.96 -6.42 -10.46
CA TRP A 74 -0.67 -6.51 -9.77
C TRP A 74 0.35 -7.27 -10.62
N LYS A 75 -0.08 -8.38 -11.21
CA LYS A 75 0.73 -9.23 -12.11
C LYS A 75 1.19 -8.51 -13.39
N LYS A 76 0.55 -7.39 -13.75
CA LYS A 76 0.89 -6.58 -14.94
C LYS A 76 1.88 -5.45 -14.64
N LEU A 77 2.12 -5.15 -13.37
CA LEU A 77 3.10 -4.15 -12.96
C LEU A 77 4.53 -4.67 -13.16
N SER A 78 5.46 -3.77 -13.42
CA SER A 78 6.89 -4.05 -13.37
C SER A 78 7.36 -4.27 -11.92
N ASP A 79 8.48 -4.94 -11.73
CA ASP A 79 9.02 -5.19 -10.39
C ASP A 79 9.31 -3.88 -9.64
N HIS A 80 9.74 -2.84 -10.35
CA HIS A 80 9.92 -1.50 -9.78
C HIS A 80 8.61 -0.94 -9.21
N GLN A 81 7.52 -1.02 -9.97
CA GLN A 81 6.20 -0.55 -9.52
C GLN A 81 5.65 -1.37 -8.36
N ARG A 82 5.86 -2.69 -8.37
CA ARG A 82 5.46 -3.58 -7.27
C ARG A 82 6.21 -3.24 -5.99
N ASN A 83 7.52 -3.05 -6.07
CA ASN A 83 8.35 -2.69 -4.92
C ASN A 83 7.89 -1.36 -4.29
N HIS A 84 7.55 -0.37 -5.11
CA HIS A 84 7.06 0.91 -4.60
C HIS A 84 5.70 0.82 -3.90
N ILE A 85 4.78 0.03 -4.46
CA ILE A 85 3.50 -0.22 -3.79
C ILE A 85 3.71 -1.01 -2.49
N GLU A 86 4.61 -1.99 -2.48
CA GLU A 86 4.95 -2.75 -1.27
C GLU A 86 5.55 -1.84 -0.19
N THR A 87 6.51 -0.97 -0.55
CA THR A 87 7.09 0.01 0.37
C THR A 87 6.03 0.93 0.94
N ALA A 88 5.14 1.45 0.10
CA ALA A 88 4.07 2.32 0.54
C ALA A 88 3.10 1.58 1.49
N LEU A 89 2.75 0.32 1.20
CA LEU A 89 1.98 -0.53 2.10
C LEU A 89 2.71 -0.78 3.44
N LYS A 90 4.02 -1.04 3.42
CA LYS A 90 4.86 -1.20 4.62
C LYS A 90 4.81 0.03 5.50
N GLU A 91 5.04 1.21 4.94
CA GLU A 91 4.93 2.49 5.65
C GLU A 91 3.55 2.65 6.27
N ARG A 92 2.49 2.34 5.51
CA ARG A 92 1.14 2.52 6.01
C ARG A 92 0.78 1.57 7.14
N PHE A 93 1.21 0.32 7.04
CA PHE A 93 1.00 -0.67 8.09
C PHE A 93 1.94 -0.47 9.28
N GLY A 94 2.80 0.55 9.26
CA GLY A 94 3.74 0.85 10.34
C GLY A 94 4.86 -0.19 10.45
N ILE A 95 5.19 -0.85 9.33
CA ILE A 95 6.25 -1.87 9.22
C ILE A 95 7.53 -1.24 8.67
N ALA A 96 7.53 0.07 8.38
CA ALA A 96 8.73 0.77 7.91
C ALA A 96 9.94 0.30 8.72
N GLU A 97 10.89 -0.34 8.03
CA GLU A 97 12.17 -0.69 8.62
C GLU A 97 12.75 0.60 9.20
N GLN A 98 13.02 0.59 10.50
CA GLN A 98 13.90 1.57 11.10
C GLN A 98 15.29 1.39 10.49
N GLU A 99 15.52 1.91 9.29
CA GLU A 99 16.88 2.14 8.80
C GLU A 99 17.19 3.64 8.87
N LYS A 100 17.71 3.97 10.06
CA LYS A 100 18.84 4.89 10.33
C LYS A 100 18.71 6.36 9.92
N GLU A 101 18.42 7.19 10.91
CA GLU A 101 19.32 8.32 11.20
C GLU A 101 20.30 7.90 12.31
N SER A 102 21.45 7.39 11.88
CA SER A 102 22.69 7.60 12.61
C SER A 102 23.46 8.65 11.83
N ALA A 103 23.42 9.89 12.31
CA ALA A 103 24.43 10.92 12.09
C ALA A 103 24.37 11.93 13.23
#